data_AF-A0A2W1DIY7-F1
#
_entry.id   AF-A0A2W1DIY7-F1
#
_cell.length_a   1.000
_cell.length_b   1.000
_cell.length_c   1.000
_cell.angle_alpha   90.00
_cell.angle_beta   90.00
_cell.angle_gamma   90.00
#
_symmetry.space_group_name_H-M   'P 1'
#
loop_
_entity.id
_entity.type
_entity.pdbx_description
1 polymer ?
#
loop_
_entity_poly.entity_id
_entity_poly.type
_entity_poly.pdbx_seq_one_letter_code
_entity_poly.pdbx_strand_id
1 'polypeptide(L)'
;MHFNNIFLVAAINIGFAAAGQVNFYSDKNCQNYIGEAHPGIGQVTGGPAGSFSALWVNGDLWSCTQSCGPYWICGDSGCNNKVSRATGQCVSFNTGVWAVNKCQFC
;
A
#
# COMPACT_ATOMS: atom_id res chain seq x y z
N MET A 1 -25.71 -2.41 -33.93
CA MET A 1 -24.67 -1.37 -33.87
C MET A 1 -23.58 -1.89 -32.94
N HIS A 2 -22.40 -2.16 -33.49
CA HIS A 2 -21.29 -2.84 -32.83
C HIS A 2 -20.39 -1.77 -32.19
N PHE A 3 -20.26 -1.76 -30.86
CA PHE A 3 -19.32 -0.87 -30.17
C PHE A 3 -18.17 -1.71 -29.61
N ASN A 4 -17.08 -1.72 -30.39
CA ASN A 4 -15.79 -2.25 -29.99
C ASN A 4 -15.05 -1.14 -29.24
N ASN A 5 -15.06 -1.18 -27.90
CA ASN A 5 -14.19 -0.31 -27.10
C ASN A 5 -13.09 -1.18 -26.49
N ILE A 6 -12.02 -1.35 -27.26
CA ILE A 6 -10.76 -1.88 -26.76
C ILE A 6 -10.13 -0.77 -25.92
N PHE A 7 -10.26 -0.86 -24.60
CA PHE A 7 -9.48 -0.04 -23.67
C PHE A 7 -8.03 -0.53 -23.69
N LEU A 8 -7.17 0.16 -24.45
CA LEU A 8 -5.73 0.04 -24.31
C LEU A 8 -5.33 0.67 -22.96
N VAL A 9 -5.04 -0.17 -21.96
CA VAL A 9 -4.29 0.28 -20.78
C VAL A 9 -2.81 0.21 -21.15
N ALA A 10 -2.21 1.36 -21.41
CA ALA A 10 -0.77 1.48 -21.59
C ALA A 10 -0.07 1.21 -20.24
N ALA A 11 0.54 0.04 -20.10
CA ALA A 11 1.44 -0.27 -19.00
C ALA A 11 2.76 0.47 -19.21
N ILE A 12 2.88 1.65 -18.60
CA ILE A 12 4.15 2.37 -18.47
C ILE A 12 5.09 1.54 -17.57
N ASN A 13 6.07 0.89 -18.19
CA ASN A 13 7.25 0.37 -17.50
C ASN A 13 8.16 1.56 -17.16
N ILE A 14 7.92 2.17 -15.99
CA ILE A 14 8.83 3.13 -15.37
C ILE A 14 9.73 2.37 -14.39
N GLY A 15 11.04 2.62 -14.50
CA GLY A 15 12.11 1.85 -13.89
C GLY A 15 11.93 1.55 -12.41
N PHE A 16 12.33 0.34 -12.03
CA PHE A 16 12.43 -0.16 -10.67
C PHE A 16 13.43 0.68 -9.85
N ALA A 17 12.98 1.80 -9.30
CA ALA A 17 13.39 2.13 -7.94
C ALA A 17 12.81 1.01 -7.08
N ALA A 18 13.64 0.29 -6.32
CA ALA A 18 13.13 -0.67 -5.35
C ALA A 18 12.13 0.09 -4.48
N ALA A 19 10.85 -0.20 -4.65
CA ALA A 19 9.75 0.41 -3.91
C ALA A 19 9.13 -0.70 -3.09
N GLY A 20 8.95 -0.46 -1.79
CA GLY A 20 8.40 -1.46 -0.88
C GLY A 20 7.06 -1.98 -1.40
N GLN A 21 6.74 -3.22 -1.07
CA GLN A 21 5.50 -3.86 -1.49
C GLN A 21 4.49 -3.87 -0.35
N VAL A 22 3.28 -3.40 -0.64
CA VAL A 22 2.13 -3.48 0.26
C VAL A 22 1.03 -4.31 -0.39
N ASN A 23 0.46 -5.24 0.38
CA ASN A 23 -0.67 -6.05 -0.03
C ASN A 23 -1.95 -5.52 0.61
N PHE A 24 -3.04 -5.57 -0.15
CA PHE A 24 -4.37 -5.13 0.25
C PHE A 24 -5.36 -6.29 0.25
N TYR A 25 -6.29 -6.24 1.18
CA TYR A 25 -7.24 -7.32 1.44
C TYR A 25 -8.65 -6.77 1.65
N SER A 26 -9.64 -7.53 1.20
CA SER A 26 -11.06 -7.17 1.32
C SER A 26 -11.67 -7.49 2.70
N ASP A 27 -10.93 -8.16 3.57
CA ASP A 27 -11.28 -8.38 4.96
C ASP A 27 -10.43 -7.51 5.90
N LYS A 28 -10.61 -7.65 7.21
CA LYS A 28 -9.88 -6.88 8.24
C LYS A 28 -8.70 -7.62 8.87
N ASN A 29 -8.49 -8.89 8.51
CA ASN A 29 -7.51 -9.79 9.08
C ASN A 29 -6.46 -10.24 8.05
N CYS A 30 -6.38 -9.55 6.91
CA CYS A 30 -5.45 -9.80 5.81
C CYS A 30 -5.47 -11.25 5.31
N GLN A 31 -6.66 -11.81 5.05
CA GLN A 31 -6.83 -13.18 4.54
C GLN A 31 -7.26 -13.22 3.07
N ASN A 32 -8.09 -12.29 2.64
CA ASN A 32 -8.70 -12.23 1.31
C ASN A 32 -7.97 -11.19 0.45
N TYR A 33 -6.85 -11.60 -0.15
CA TYR A 33 -6.03 -10.73 -1.01
C TYR A 33 -6.84 -10.21 -2.21
N ILE A 34 -6.73 -8.91 -2.48
CA ILE A 34 -7.41 -8.28 -3.62
C ILE A 34 -6.50 -7.40 -4.49
N GLY A 35 -5.24 -7.21 -4.09
CA GLY A 35 -4.25 -6.52 -4.89
C GLY A 35 -3.07 -6.04 -4.09
N GLU A 36 -2.09 -5.49 -4.79
CA GLU A 36 -0.86 -4.95 -4.22
C GLU A 36 -0.52 -3.61 -4.85
N ALA A 37 0.39 -2.89 -4.20
CA ALA A 37 1.01 -1.71 -4.77
C ALA A 37 2.47 -1.62 -4.35
N HIS A 38 3.20 -0.79 -5.09
CA HIS A 38 4.59 -0.44 -4.82
C HIS A 38 4.72 1.08 -4.64
N PRO A 39 4.37 1.63 -3.47
CA PRO A 39 4.39 3.07 -3.25
C PRO A 39 5.82 3.61 -3.30
N GLY A 40 6.05 4.66 -4.07
CA GLY A 40 7.29 5.42 -4.01
C GLY A 40 7.48 6.10 -2.64
N ILE A 41 8.71 6.49 -2.31
CA ILE A 41 9.05 7.12 -1.04
C ILE A 41 8.18 8.38 -0.82
N GLY A 42 7.46 8.43 0.30
CA GLY A 42 6.57 9.54 0.67
C GLY A 42 5.28 9.64 -0.14
N GLN A 43 5.04 8.73 -1.10
CA GLN A 43 3.81 8.69 -1.89
C GLN A 43 2.71 7.96 -1.12
N VAL A 44 1.53 8.59 -1.02
CA VAL A 44 0.31 7.93 -0.55
C VAL A 44 -0.31 7.16 -1.72
N THR A 45 -0.49 5.85 -1.54
CA THR A 45 -1.07 4.97 -2.55
C THR A 45 -2.25 4.21 -1.94
N GLY A 46 -3.41 4.29 -2.60
CA GLY A 46 -4.62 3.59 -2.18
C GLY A 46 -4.66 2.15 -2.69
N GLY A 47 -5.25 1.26 -1.91
CA GLY A 47 -5.58 -0.08 -2.37
C GLY A 47 -6.74 -0.09 -3.37
N PRO A 48 -6.99 -1.24 -4.02
CA PRO A 48 -8.20 -1.44 -4.83
C PRO A 48 -9.48 -1.12 -4.04
N ALA A 49 -10.53 -0.71 -4.74
CA ALA A 49 -11.84 -0.47 -4.13
C ALA A 49 -12.31 -1.70 -3.34
N GLY A 50 -12.78 -1.48 -2.10
CA GLY A 50 -13.17 -2.56 -1.19
C GLY A 50 -12.05 -3.12 -0.31
N SER A 51 -10.85 -2.51 -0.34
CA SER A 51 -9.77 -2.84 0.60
C SER A 51 -10.07 -2.31 2.00
N PHE A 52 -9.99 -3.18 3.01
CA PHE A 52 -10.20 -2.84 4.43
C PHE A 52 -8.99 -3.16 5.31
N SER A 53 -8.04 -3.93 4.81
CA SER A 53 -6.76 -4.14 5.48
C SER A 53 -5.60 -4.17 4.51
N ALA A 54 -4.43 -3.88 5.05
CA ALA A 54 -3.18 -3.93 4.33
C ALA A 54 -2.07 -4.45 5.24
N LEU A 55 -1.01 -4.96 4.63
CA LEU A 55 0.25 -5.22 5.30
C LEU A 55 1.41 -4.97 4.33
N TRP A 56 2.51 -4.47 4.87
CA TRP A 56 3.75 -4.37 4.10
C TRP A 56 4.42 -5.73 4.04
N VAL A 57 4.68 -6.24 2.83
CA VAL A 57 5.37 -7.52 2.62
C VAL A 57 6.87 -7.32 2.61
N ASN A 58 7.31 -6.27 1.91
CA ASN A 58 8.69 -5.92 1.71
C ASN A 58 8.85 -4.42 1.94
N GLY A 59 10.02 -4.07 2.43
CA GLY A 59 10.49 -2.72 2.51
C GLY A 59 11.76 -2.46 1.73
N ASP A 60 11.87 -1.29 1.12
CA ASP A 60 13.03 -0.81 0.34
C ASP A 60 13.88 0.24 1.09
N LEU A 61 13.36 0.82 2.18
CA LEU A 61 14.07 1.83 2.95
C LEU A 61 15.06 1.18 3.95
N TRP A 62 16.33 1.10 3.56
CA TRP A 62 17.43 0.66 4.46
C TRP A 62 17.50 1.50 5.75
N SER A 63 17.15 2.79 5.65
CA SER A 63 17.13 3.73 6.78
C SER A 63 16.04 3.44 7.81
N CYS A 64 15.06 2.58 7.53
CA CYS A 64 14.05 2.18 8.50
C CYS A 64 14.53 1.08 9.46
N THR A 65 15.73 0.50 9.29
CA THR A 65 16.26 -0.57 10.15
C THR A 65 16.38 -0.20 11.63
N GLN A 66 16.39 1.10 11.96
CA GLN A 66 16.43 1.63 13.33
C GLN A 66 15.09 2.21 13.82
N SER A 67 14.01 2.08 13.06
CA SER A 67 12.69 2.66 13.39
C SER A 67 11.78 1.70 14.18
N CYS A 68 10.81 2.20 14.98
CA CYS A 68 9.79 1.35 15.64
C CYS A 68 8.75 0.73 14.68
N GLY A 69 8.98 0.80 13.38
CA GLY A 69 7.99 0.42 12.37
C GLY A 69 8.37 1.07 11.04
N PRO A 70 8.66 0.26 10.00
CA PRO A 70 9.28 0.76 8.79
C PRO A 70 8.29 1.43 7.83
N TYR A 71 6.98 1.18 7.93
CA TYR A 71 6.02 1.68 6.94
C TYR A 71 4.66 2.08 7.51
N TRP A 72 4.04 3.08 6.90
CA TRP A 72 2.73 3.57 7.29
C TRP A 72 1.62 2.90 6.49
N ILE A 73 0.56 2.52 7.20
CA ILE A 73 -0.74 2.17 6.63
C ILE A 73 -1.75 3.19 7.17
N CYS A 74 -2.56 3.74 6.28
CA CYS A 74 -3.46 4.84 6.58
C CYS A 74 -4.91 4.51 6.26
N GLY A 75 -5.82 5.08 7.03
CA GLY A 75 -7.27 4.94 6.88
C GLY A 75 -7.94 6.05 6.06
N ASP A 76 -7.16 6.97 5.50
CA ASP A 76 -7.63 8.03 4.61
C ASP A 76 -6.59 8.36 3.54
N SER A 77 -7.05 8.95 2.42
CA SER A 77 -6.20 9.33 1.29
C SER A 77 -5.20 10.45 1.59
N GLY A 78 -5.39 11.20 2.69
CA GLY A 78 -4.43 12.18 3.20
C GLY A 78 -3.42 11.60 4.19
N CYS A 79 -3.55 10.33 4.55
CA CYS A 79 -2.76 9.66 5.58
C CYS A 79 -2.72 10.38 6.95
N ASN A 80 -3.84 11.03 7.32
CA ASN A 80 -3.99 11.71 8.61
C ASN A 80 -4.21 10.71 9.74
N ASN A 81 -5.01 9.67 9.48
CA ASN A 81 -5.24 8.53 10.34
C ASN A 81 -4.32 7.39 9.92
N LYS A 82 -3.24 7.15 10.65
CA LYS A 82 -2.17 6.22 10.26
C LYS A 82 -1.69 5.36 11.40
N VAL A 83 -1.17 4.19 11.04
CA VAL A 83 -0.54 3.24 11.93
C VAL A 83 0.80 2.83 11.31
N SER A 84 1.86 2.88 12.11
CA SER A 84 3.17 2.30 11.75
C SER A 84 3.30 0.89 12.33
N ARG A 85 3.64 -0.08 11.48
CA ARG A 85 3.89 -1.48 11.86
C ARG A 85 5.02 -2.07 11.04
N ALA A 86 5.65 -3.11 11.61
CA ALA A 86 6.61 -3.97 10.91
C ALA A 86 5.99 -4.65 9.68
N THR A 87 6.84 -5.06 8.74
CA THR A 87 6.44 -5.92 7.63
C THR A 87 5.80 -7.21 8.16
N GLY A 88 4.81 -7.73 7.44
CA GLY A 88 4.04 -8.92 7.84
C GLY A 88 2.93 -8.66 8.86
N GLN A 89 2.81 -7.45 9.41
CA GLN A 89 1.75 -7.11 10.36
C GLN A 89 0.53 -6.54 9.65
N CYS A 90 -0.62 -7.17 9.87
CA CYS A 90 -1.90 -6.72 9.33
C CYS A 90 -2.40 -5.45 10.05
N VAL A 91 -2.86 -4.48 9.27
CA VAL A 91 -3.52 -3.26 9.76
C VAL A 91 -4.82 -3.08 9.00
N SER A 92 -5.90 -2.73 9.72
CA SER A 92 -7.22 -2.56 9.12
C SER A 92 -7.89 -1.24 9.50
N PHE A 93 -8.72 -0.76 8.60
CA PHE A 93 -9.53 0.46 8.74
C PHE A 93 -10.93 0.23 8.16
N ASN A 94 -11.92 0.99 8.62
CA ASN A 94 -13.31 0.89 8.16
C ASN A 94 -13.62 1.78 6.94
N THR A 95 -12.72 2.69 6.59
CA THR A 95 -12.92 3.79 5.63
C THR A 95 -12.19 3.57 4.30
N GLY A 96 -11.55 2.42 4.14
CA GLY A 96 -10.55 2.16 3.09
C GLY A 96 -9.14 2.13 3.67
N VAL A 97 -8.19 1.64 2.86
CA VAL A 97 -6.78 1.57 3.25
C VAL A 97 -5.86 2.14 2.18
N TRP A 98 -4.89 2.91 2.64
CA TRP A 98 -3.80 3.49 1.89
C TRP A 98 -2.48 3.13 2.54
N ALA A 99 -1.40 3.28 1.82
CA ALA A 99 -0.06 3.00 2.31
C ALA A 99 0.89 4.10 1.90
N VAL A 100 1.86 4.39 2.75
CA VAL A 100 2.95 5.33 2.46
C VAL A 100 4.27 4.66 2.76
N ASN A 101 5.15 4.65 1.77
CA ASN A 101 6.52 4.21 1.94
C ASN A 101 7.33 5.29 2.69
N LYS A 102 7.28 5.27 4.02
CA LYS A 102 7.92 6.25 4.89
C LYS A 102 8.23 5.64 6.26
N CYS A 103 9.47 5.83 6.73
CA CYS A 103 9.87 5.43 8.08
C CYS A 103 9.25 6.36 9.14
N GLN A 104 8.88 5.80 10.29
CA GLN A 104 8.68 6.57 11.51
C GLN A 104 9.91 6.48 12.39
N PHE A 105 10.71 7.54 12.49
CA PHE A 105 11.77 7.57 13.49
C PHE A 105 11.15 7.56 14.89
N CYS A 106 11.52 6.53 15.65
CA CYS A 106 11.66 6.60 17.09
C CYS A 106 13.15 6.81 17.37
#